data_AF-A0A969EKL1-F1
#
_entry.id   AF-A0A969EKL1-F1
#
_cell.length_a   1.000
_cell.length_b   1.000
_cell.length_c   1.000
_cell.angle_alpha   90.00
_cell.angle_beta   90.00
_cell.angle_gamma   90.00
#
_symmetry.space_group_name_H-M   'P 1'
#
loop_
_entity.id
_entity.type
_entity.pdbx_description
1 polymer ?
#
loop_
_entity_poly.entity_id
_entity_poly.type
_entity_poly.pdbx_seq_one_letter_code
_entity_poly.pdbx_strand_id
1 'polypeptide(L)'
;MGGHRLLLAEPIPSGEVVQEISEKNLTLRIDQTPSYFVLELPRVTHGRLVGTVLGPAGTVIDIGWDEKLFAGTRPLPFPGSLHPEWSQVDSWMLDGHARELTTIDSRTGRYILVAVWGKGPVEFQNLRVVEEQYPVSQVGDFVSSDEFLNRVWQVGADTAQLNMVDAYVDPWRERGQWWGDAYVVDRTNRVVFGEMELLRRGGIVYGRWI
;
A
#
# COMPACT_ATOMS: atom_id res chain seq x y z
N MET A 1 8.89 -7.55 -17.70
CA MET A 1 7.75 -7.19 -18.57
C MET A 1 6.48 -7.57 -17.84
N GLY A 2 5.88 -6.63 -17.09
CA GLY A 2 4.63 -6.85 -16.37
C GLY A 2 3.46 -6.73 -17.33
N GLY A 3 2.97 -7.87 -17.84
CA GLY A 3 1.82 -7.91 -18.72
C GLY A 3 0.53 -7.91 -17.90
N HIS A 4 -0.34 -6.95 -18.14
CA HIS A 4 -1.70 -6.93 -17.63
C HIS A 4 -2.42 -8.24 -18.00
N ARG A 5 -2.92 -8.97 -17.01
CA ARG A 5 -3.80 -10.12 -17.24
C ARG A 5 -5.24 -9.72 -17.01
N LEU A 6 -6.07 -9.90 -18.04
CA LEU A 6 -7.48 -10.17 -17.80
C LEU A 6 -7.55 -11.47 -16.99
N LEU A 7 -8.22 -11.42 -15.84
CA LEU A 7 -8.43 -12.57 -14.97
C LEU A 7 -9.12 -13.68 -15.80
N LEU A 8 -8.43 -14.79 -16.06
CA LEU A 8 -8.95 -15.90 -16.89
C LEU A 8 -10.09 -16.67 -16.19
N ALA A 9 -10.26 -16.46 -14.89
CA ALA A 9 -11.34 -16.98 -14.05
C ALA A 9 -11.56 -16.02 -12.87
N GLU A 10 -12.71 -16.05 -12.21
CA GLU A 10 -12.86 -15.38 -10.93
C GLU A 10 -12.20 -16.22 -9.82
N PRO A 11 -11.30 -15.64 -9.01
CA PRO A 11 -10.67 -16.38 -7.93
C PRO A 11 -11.67 -16.56 -6.79
N ILE A 12 -11.67 -17.73 -6.14
CA ILE A 12 -12.54 -18.00 -4.99
C ILE A 12 -11.88 -17.51 -3.68
N PRO A 13 -12.66 -17.06 -2.68
CA PRO A 13 -12.10 -16.71 -1.38
C PRO A 13 -11.42 -17.90 -0.69
N SER A 14 -10.23 -17.68 -0.15
CA SER A 14 -9.53 -18.66 0.68
C SER A 14 -9.82 -18.40 2.17
N GLY A 15 -10.79 -19.11 2.76
CA GLY A 15 -11.11 -19.01 4.19
C GLY A 15 -11.80 -17.70 4.58
N GLU A 16 -11.48 -17.14 5.76
CA GLU A 16 -11.87 -15.76 6.10
C GLU A 16 -11.19 -14.79 5.11
N VAL A 17 -12.03 -14.09 4.33
CA VAL A 17 -11.61 -13.27 3.18
C VAL A 17 -10.62 -12.20 3.60
N VAL A 18 -10.85 -11.59 4.77
CA VAL A 18 -10.07 -10.48 5.30
C VAL A 18 -9.35 -10.95 6.55
N GLN A 19 -8.03 -10.85 6.54
CA GLN A 19 -7.18 -11.23 7.66
C GLN A 19 -6.44 -9.99 8.16
N GLU A 20 -6.55 -9.72 9.45
CA GLU A 20 -5.82 -8.61 10.06
C GLU A 20 -4.33 -8.95 10.13
N ILE A 21 -3.50 -8.09 9.55
CA ILE A 21 -2.06 -8.17 9.70
C ILE A 21 -1.62 -7.10 10.70
N SER A 22 -1.60 -7.49 11.98
CA SER A 22 -0.81 -6.80 13.00
C SER A 22 0.67 -7.19 12.82
N GLU A 23 1.63 -6.50 13.44
CA GLU A 23 3.10 -6.61 13.28
C GLU A 23 3.73 -8.03 13.36
N LYS A 24 2.93 -9.10 13.48
CA LYS A 24 3.31 -10.50 13.43
C LYS A 24 3.47 -11.00 12.00
N ASN A 25 4.50 -11.82 11.80
CA ASN A 25 4.73 -12.60 10.59
C ASN A 25 3.54 -13.53 10.31
N LEU A 26 2.78 -13.26 9.25
CA LEU A 26 1.64 -14.08 8.84
C LEU A 26 2.13 -15.23 7.94
N THR A 27 1.64 -16.44 8.21
CA THR A 27 1.90 -17.64 7.41
C THR A 27 0.58 -18.20 6.93
N LEU A 28 0.48 -18.46 5.63
CA LEU A 28 -0.75 -18.88 4.97
C LEU A 28 -0.47 -19.97 3.94
N ARG A 29 -1.42 -20.86 3.78
CA ARG A 29 -1.38 -21.91 2.76
C ARG A 29 -2.67 -21.91 1.97
N ILE A 30 -2.53 -21.93 0.66
CA ILE A 30 -3.60 -22.05 -0.31
C ILE A 30 -3.52 -23.43 -0.92
N ASP A 31 -4.54 -24.27 -0.74
CA ASP A 31 -4.59 -25.61 -1.33
C ASP A 31 -5.38 -25.67 -2.64
N GLN A 32 -6.22 -24.67 -2.91
CA GLN A 32 -7.06 -24.59 -4.12
C GLN A 32 -6.81 -23.29 -4.88
N THR A 33 -6.69 -23.39 -6.20
CA THR A 33 -6.43 -22.27 -7.11
C THR A 33 -7.36 -22.36 -8.33
N PRO A 34 -7.83 -21.22 -8.89
CA PRO A 34 -7.48 -19.85 -8.51
C PRO A 34 -8.21 -19.39 -7.25
N SER A 35 -7.48 -18.72 -6.34
CA SER A 35 -8.06 -18.21 -5.10
C SER A 35 -7.45 -16.87 -4.69
N TYR A 36 -8.08 -16.20 -3.74
CA TYR A 36 -7.56 -14.95 -3.18
C TYR A 36 -7.79 -14.86 -1.68
N PHE A 37 -6.99 -14.01 -1.05
CA PHE A 37 -7.22 -13.51 0.31
C PHE A 37 -6.93 -12.02 0.35
N VAL A 38 -7.47 -11.34 1.34
CA VAL A 38 -7.28 -9.91 1.60
C VAL A 38 -6.60 -9.76 2.95
N LEU A 39 -5.51 -8.99 2.98
CA LEU A 39 -4.91 -8.53 4.23
C LEU A 39 -5.49 -7.17 4.56
N GLU A 40 -5.99 -7.00 5.78
CA GLU A 40 -6.39 -5.70 6.32
C GLU A 40 -5.31 -5.17 7.25
N LEU A 41 -4.86 -3.96 6.95
CA LEU A 41 -3.95 -3.20 7.79
C LEU A 41 -4.72 -2.39 8.83
N PRO A 42 -4.13 -2.13 10.01
CA PRO A 42 -4.79 -1.36 11.07
C PRO A 42 -5.09 0.09 10.65
N ARG A 43 -4.33 0.63 9.68
CA ARG A 43 -4.50 1.97 9.11
C ARG A 43 -4.07 1.99 7.65
N VAL A 44 -4.47 3.05 6.93
CA VAL A 44 -3.90 3.34 5.61
C VAL A 44 -2.39 3.50 5.79
N THR A 45 -1.63 2.76 4.98
CA THR A 45 -0.19 2.63 5.14
C THR A 45 0.47 2.79 3.78
N HIS A 46 1.59 3.51 3.73
CA HIS A 46 2.49 3.54 2.58
C HIS A 46 3.69 2.62 2.84
N GLY A 47 3.92 1.63 1.98
CA GLY A 47 5.02 0.68 2.14
C GLY A 47 4.99 -0.50 1.19
N ARG A 48 5.74 -1.56 1.52
CA ARG A 48 5.86 -2.78 0.72
C ARG A 48 5.35 -4.00 1.47
N LEU A 49 4.60 -4.86 0.78
CA LEU A 49 4.38 -6.22 1.27
C LEU A 49 5.68 -6.99 1.05
N VAL A 50 6.16 -7.70 2.07
CA VAL A 50 7.32 -8.59 1.97
C VAL A 50 7.02 -9.94 2.60
N GLY A 51 7.64 -10.99 2.10
CA GLY A 51 7.58 -12.34 2.69
C GLY A 51 8.29 -13.37 1.84
N THR A 52 8.06 -14.64 2.12
CA THR A 52 8.56 -15.76 1.31
C THR A 52 7.37 -16.50 0.72
N VAL A 53 7.50 -16.94 -0.53
CA VAL A 53 6.49 -17.73 -1.20
C VAL A 53 7.10 -18.96 -1.87
N LEU A 54 6.38 -20.07 -1.79
CA LEU A 54 6.71 -21.34 -2.44
C LEU A 54 5.46 -21.91 -3.10
N GLY A 55 5.61 -22.38 -4.34
CA GLY A 55 4.54 -23.04 -5.07
C GLY A 55 5.04 -23.57 -6.42
N PRO A 56 4.20 -24.31 -7.16
CA PRO A 56 4.54 -24.87 -8.46
C PRO A 56 5.02 -23.81 -9.46
N ALA A 57 5.99 -24.17 -10.30
CA ALA A 57 6.47 -23.34 -11.39
C ALA A 57 5.32 -22.93 -12.33
N GLY A 58 5.30 -21.67 -12.75
CA GLY A 58 4.24 -21.11 -13.59
C GLY A 58 2.99 -20.63 -12.82
N THR A 59 2.92 -20.85 -11.50
CA THR A 59 1.92 -20.20 -10.64
C THR A 59 2.14 -18.69 -10.67
N VAL A 60 1.07 -17.92 -10.82
CA VAL A 60 1.08 -16.45 -10.83
C VAL A 60 0.46 -15.91 -9.55
N ILE A 61 1.07 -14.88 -8.98
CA ILE A 61 0.60 -14.17 -7.81
C ILE A 61 0.42 -12.70 -8.19
N ASP A 62 -0.81 -12.20 -8.07
CA ASP A 62 -1.12 -10.78 -8.23
C ASP A 62 -1.36 -10.16 -6.85
N ILE A 63 -0.69 -9.05 -6.57
CA ILE A 63 -0.77 -8.33 -5.30
C ILE A 63 -1.27 -6.93 -5.58
N GLY A 64 -2.49 -6.63 -5.16
CA GLY A 64 -3.14 -5.34 -5.40
C GLY A 64 -3.46 -4.59 -4.11
N TRP A 65 -3.25 -3.28 -4.10
CA TRP A 65 -3.52 -2.41 -2.96
C TRP A 65 -4.69 -1.46 -3.21
N ASP A 66 -5.51 -1.25 -2.18
CA ASP A 66 -6.60 -0.28 -2.19
C ASP A 66 -6.84 0.29 -0.78
N GLU A 67 -7.38 1.50 -0.70
CA GLU A 67 -7.79 2.14 0.55
C GLU A 67 -9.16 1.64 1.01
N LYS A 68 -9.98 1.14 0.08
CA LYS A 68 -11.38 0.79 0.33
C LYS A 68 -11.73 -0.60 -0.21
N LEU A 69 -12.72 -1.22 0.42
CA LEU A 69 -13.36 -2.41 -0.12
C LEU A 69 -14.49 -1.99 -1.07
N PHE A 70 -14.56 -2.62 -2.23
CA PHE A 70 -15.73 -2.58 -3.09
C PHE A 70 -16.78 -3.58 -2.60
N ALA A 71 -18.03 -3.11 -2.50
CA ALA A 71 -19.15 -3.87 -1.95
C ALA A 71 -18.86 -4.53 -0.58
N GLY A 72 -17.92 -3.98 0.19
CA GLY A 72 -17.54 -4.46 1.52
C GLY A 72 -16.77 -5.78 1.56
N THR A 73 -16.35 -6.35 0.44
CA THR A 73 -15.77 -7.71 0.42
C THR A 73 -14.44 -7.84 -0.32
N ARG A 74 -14.21 -7.03 -1.36
CA ARG A 74 -13.01 -7.15 -2.20
C ARG A 74 -12.49 -5.76 -2.58
N PRO A 75 -11.20 -5.44 -2.38
CA PRO A 75 -10.65 -4.19 -2.91
C PRO A 75 -10.66 -4.19 -4.45
N LEU A 76 -10.65 -3.01 -5.06
CA LEU A 76 -10.53 -2.81 -6.51
C LEU A 76 -9.18 -2.12 -6.82
N PRO A 77 -8.06 -2.84 -6.70
CA PRO A 77 -6.72 -2.28 -6.93
C PRO A 77 -6.46 -1.90 -8.40
N PHE A 78 -7.45 -2.13 -9.26
CA PHE A 78 -7.47 -1.70 -10.65
C PHE A 78 -8.41 -0.49 -10.79
N PRO A 79 -7.91 0.69 -11.20
CA PRO A 79 -8.66 1.95 -11.27
C PRO A 79 -9.72 2.00 -12.39
N GLY A 80 -9.98 0.88 -13.08
CA GLY A 80 -10.88 0.81 -14.22
C GLY A 80 -10.19 1.13 -15.55
N SER A 81 -10.99 1.26 -16.61
CA SER A 81 -10.49 1.41 -17.99
C SER A 81 -10.08 2.84 -18.37
N LEU A 82 -10.45 3.84 -17.57
CA LEU A 82 -10.13 5.25 -17.86
C LEU A 82 -8.67 5.59 -17.59
N HIS A 83 -8.07 4.96 -16.58
CA HIS A 83 -6.69 5.23 -16.14
C HIS A 83 -5.92 3.94 -15.83
N PRO A 84 -5.74 3.04 -16.80
CA PRO A 84 -5.04 1.77 -16.59
C PRO A 84 -3.60 1.94 -16.08
N GLU A 85 -3.00 3.10 -16.32
CA GLU A 85 -1.67 3.50 -15.82
C GLU A 85 -1.58 3.59 -14.29
N TRP A 86 -2.69 3.77 -13.58
CA TRP A 86 -2.71 3.86 -12.11
C TRP A 86 -2.97 2.51 -11.42
N SER A 87 -2.73 1.40 -12.13
CA SER A 87 -2.81 0.06 -11.57
C SER A 87 -1.95 -0.07 -10.31
N GLN A 88 -2.56 -0.48 -9.19
CA GLN A 88 -1.87 -0.74 -7.92
C GLN A 88 -1.55 -2.24 -7.73
N VAL A 89 -1.43 -2.97 -8.85
CA VAL A 89 -1.20 -4.41 -8.88
C VAL A 89 0.19 -4.74 -9.39
N ASP A 90 0.92 -5.55 -8.62
CA ASP A 90 2.16 -6.21 -9.04
C ASP A 90 1.92 -7.70 -9.29
N SER A 91 2.53 -8.26 -10.35
CA SER A 91 2.37 -9.66 -10.75
C SER A 91 3.69 -10.42 -10.74
N TRP A 92 3.70 -11.59 -10.11
CA TRP A 92 4.86 -12.46 -9.98
C TRP A 92 4.56 -13.84 -10.56
N MET A 93 5.54 -14.45 -11.23
CA MET A 93 5.46 -15.85 -11.68
C MET A 93 6.48 -16.68 -10.92
N LEU A 94 6.02 -17.74 -10.26
CA LEU A 94 6.87 -18.64 -9.49
C LEU A 94 7.66 -19.57 -10.41
N ASP A 95 8.86 -19.94 -9.96
CA ASP A 95 9.78 -20.83 -10.67
C ASP A 95 9.83 -22.26 -10.08
N GLY A 96 9.02 -22.54 -9.06
CA GLY A 96 9.02 -23.83 -8.36
C GLY A 96 9.87 -23.88 -7.09
N HIS A 97 10.60 -22.80 -6.78
CA HIS A 97 11.44 -22.69 -5.59
C HIS A 97 10.89 -21.66 -4.60
N ALA A 98 11.36 -21.73 -3.35
CA ALA A 98 11.05 -20.71 -2.36
C ALA A 98 11.76 -19.41 -2.74
N ARG A 99 11.01 -18.32 -2.84
CA ARG A 99 11.52 -16.99 -3.23
C ARG A 99 11.03 -15.93 -2.27
N GLU A 100 11.84 -14.90 -2.07
CA GLU A 100 11.37 -13.68 -1.44
C GLU A 100 10.38 -12.98 -2.38
N LEU A 101 9.26 -12.57 -1.82
CA LEU A 101 8.20 -11.84 -2.47
C LEU A 101 8.22 -10.43 -1.92
N THR A 102 8.26 -9.43 -2.80
CA THR A 102 8.07 -8.02 -2.44
C THR A 102 7.26 -7.29 -3.51
N THR A 103 6.63 -6.17 -3.20
CA THR A 103 6.05 -5.29 -4.23
C THR A 103 7.16 -4.61 -5.04
N ILE A 104 6.90 -4.34 -6.32
CA ILE A 104 7.89 -3.72 -7.22
C ILE A 104 8.23 -2.31 -6.73
N ASP A 105 7.21 -1.58 -6.30
CA ASP A 105 7.34 -0.29 -5.65
C ASP A 105 6.54 -0.26 -4.34
N SER A 106 6.74 0.76 -3.51
CA SER A 106 5.86 1.02 -2.38
C SER A 106 4.47 1.34 -2.86
N ARG A 107 3.45 0.96 -2.09
CA ARG A 107 2.03 1.11 -2.40
C ARG A 107 1.36 1.73 -1.19
N THR A 108 0.28 2.48 -1.44
CA THR A 108 -0.57 3.04 -0.39
C THR A 108 -1.89 2.33 -0.39
N GLY A 109 -2.33 1.91 0.78
CA GLY A 109 -3.63 1.28 0.96
C GLY A 109 -3.84 0.80 2.38
N ARG A 110 -5.05 0.31 2.63
CA ARG A 110 -5.42 -0.39 3.86
C ARG A 110 -5.67 -1.87 3.60
N TYR A 111 -6.10 -2.21 2.39
CA TYR A 111 -6.44 -3.56 1.98
C TYR A 111 -5.48 -4.04 0.90
N ILE A 112 -4.89 -5.21 1.09
CA ILE A 112 -3.99 -5.86 0.13
C ILE A 112 -4.64 -7.15 -0.33
N LEU A 113 -5.06 -7.21 -1.60
CA LEU A 113 -5.55 -8.45 -2.20
C LEU A 113 -4.40 -9.22 -2.82
N VAL A 114 -4.27 -10.47 -2.40
CA VAL A 114 -3.34 -11.43 -3.00
C VAL A 114 -4.16 -12.48 -3.74
N ALA A 115 -4.09 -12.49 -5.07
CA ALA A 115 -4.72 -13.49 -5.92
C ALA A 115 -3.68 -14.47 -6.44
N VAL A 116 -4.00 -15.76 -6.40
CA VAL A 116 -3.12 -16.86 -6.78
C VAL A 116 -3.75 -17.67 -7.91
N TRP A 117 -2.99 -17.83 -8.99
CA TRP A 117 -3.41 -18.48 -10.23
C TRP A 117 -2.44 -19.61 -10.57
N GLY A 118 -2.87 -20.86 -10.47
CA GLY A 118 -1.95 -21.97 -10.72
C GLY A 118 -2.61 -23.33 -10.64
N LYS A 119 -1.78 -24.38 -10.66
CA LYS A 119 -2.20 -25.76 -10.45
C LYS A 119 -1.39 -26.33 -9.28
N GLY A 120 -1.96 -26.28 -8.09
CA GLY A 120 -1.36 -26.86 -6.88
C GLY A 120 -1.23 -25.87 -5.73
N PRO A 121 -0.75 -26.35 -4.57
CA PRO A 121 -0.74 -25.56 -3.36
C PRO A 121 0.36 -24.48 -3.36
N VAL A 122 0.07 -23.34 -2.74
CA VAL A 122 1.00 -22.23 -2.53
C VAL A 122 1.11 -21.92 -1.05
N GLU A 123 2.33 -21.75 -0.58
CA GLU A 123 2.63 -21.40 0.81
C GLU A 123 3.29 -20.04 0.88
N PHE A 124 2.74 -19.17 1.72
CA PHE A 124 3.29 -17.87 2.08
C PHE A 124 3.79 -17.92 3.51
N GLN A 125 4.99 -17.43 3.76
CA GLN A 125 5.62 -17.37 5.07
C GLN A 125 6.12 -15.97 5.35
N ASN A 126 6.05 -15.55 6.61
CA ASN A 126 6.58 -14.26 7.06
C ASN A 126 6.06 -13.05 6.26
N LEU A 127 4.80 -13.09 5.83
CA LEU A 127 4.13 -11.94 5.25
C LEU A 127 4.07 -10.83 6.30
N ARG A 128 4.52 -9.63 5.92
CA ARG A 128 4.47 -8.40 6.71
C ARG A 128 4.52 -7.19 5.79
N VAL A 129 4.08 -6.04 6.27
CA VAL A 129 4.26 -4.76 5.58
C VAL A 129 5.43 -4.01 6.20
N VAL A 130 6.33 -3.53 5.34
CA VAL A 130 7.41 -2.62 5.72
C VAL A 130 7.00 -1.22 5.30
N GLU A 131 6.77 -0.34 6.28
CA GLU A 131 6.38 1.04 6.04
C GLU A 131 7.56 1.86 5.51
N GLU A 132 7.32 2.68 4.49
CA GLU A 132 8.33 3.55 3.88
C GLU A 132 7.85 5.00 3.96
N GLN A 133 8.03 5.64 5.12
CA GLN A 133 7.59 7.03 5.33
C GLN A 133 8.77 7.91 5.70
N TYR A 134 8.63 9.23 5.51
CA TYR A 134 9.59 10.19 6.01
C TYR A 134 9.70 10.08 7.54
N PRO A 135 10.91 10.04 8.13
CA PRO A 135 11.10 9.72 9.54
C PRO A 135 10.79 10.91 10.44
N VAL A 136 9.50 11.16 10.69
CA VAL A 136 9.00 12.18 11.61
C VAL A 136 8.36 11.56 12.85
N SER A 137 8.28 12.36 13.91
CA SER A 137 7.52 12.04 15.10
C SER A 137 6.59 13.20 15.42
N GLN A 138 5.34 12.89 15.78
CA GLN A 138 4.36 13.91 16.14
C GLN A 138 4.78 14.57 17.45
N VAL A 139 5.00 15.88 17.40
CA VAL A 139 5.41 16.71 18.55
C VAL A 139 4.38 17.79 18.89
N GLY A 140 3.55 18.16 17.92
CA GLY A 140 2.38 18.99 18.15
C GLY A 140 1.17 18.18 18.53
N ASP A 141 0.27 18.80 19.27
CA ASP A 141 -0.99 18.23 19.72
C ASP A 141 -2.12 19.26 19.61
N PHE A 142 -3.35 18.76 19.57
CA PHE A 142 -4.56 19.55 19.62
C PHE A 142 -5.58 18.86 20.51
N VAL A 143 -6.17 19.61 21.42
CA VAL A 143 -7.23 19.12 22.32
C VAL A 143 -8.36 20.14 22.34
N SER A 144 -9.57 19.65 22.08
CA SER A 144 -10.82 20.37 22.17
C SER A 144 -11.81 19.61 23.06
N SER A 145 -12.81 20.33 23.58
CA SER A 145 -13.97 19.70 24.24
C SER A 145 -14.88 18.96 23.25
N ASP A 146 -14.70 19.19 21.95
CA ASP A 146 -15.40 18.45 20.89
C ASP A 146 -14.52 17.29 20.37
N GLU A 147 -14.91 16.07 20.72
CA GLU A 147 -14.23 14.84 20.30
C GLU A 147 -14.19 14.65 18.78
N PHE A 148 -15.12 15.22 18.04
CA PHE A 148 -15.06 15.17 16.58
C PHE A 148 -13.88 15.99 16.04
N LEU A 149 -13.62 17.17 16.61
CA LEU A 149 -12.47 17.99 16.21
C LEU A 149 -11.13 17.33 16.55
N ASN A 150 -11.06 16.63 17.68
CA ASN A 150 -9.87 15.84 18.06
C ASN A 150 -9.58 14.76 17.00
N ARG A 151 -10.60 14.05 16.52
CA ARG A 151 -10.47 13.06 15.45
C ARG A 151 -10.08 13.67 14.11
N VAL A 152 -10.68 14.80 13.74
CA VAL A 152 -10.33 15.52 12.49
C VAL A 152 -8.86 15.94 12.52
N TRP A 153 -8.37 16.43 13.66
CA TRP A 153 -6.97 16.78 13.80
C TRP A 153 -6.04 15.57 13.61
N GLN A 154 -6.33 14.44 14.25
CA GLN A 154 -5.49 13.24 14.11
C GLN A 154 -5.51 12.71 12.67
N VAL A 155 -6.68 12.70 12.01
CA VAL A 155 -6.76 12.33 10.57
C VAL A 155 -5.91 13.26 9.71
N GLY A 156 -5.89 14.57 10.01
CA GLY A 156 -5.03 15.53 9.33
C GLY A 156 -3.54 15.26 9.54
N ALA A 157 -3.13 14.94 10.77
CA ALA A 157 -1.76 14.55 11.10
C ALA A 157 -1.34 13.26 10.36
N ASP A 158 -2.16 12.21 10.44
CA ASP A 158 -1.91 10.91 9.80
C ASP A 158 -1.82 11.06 8.27
N THR A 159 -2.70 11.86 7.68
CA THR A 159 -2.71 12.13 6.22
C THR A 159 -1.47 12.91 5.81
N ALA A 160 -1.04 13.90 6.61
CA ALA A 160 0.17 14.64 6.32
C ALA A 160 1.40 13.73 6.32
N GLN A 161 1.52 12.81 7.30
CA GLN A 161 2.62 11.84 7.35
C GLN A 161 2.61 10.89 6.15
N LEU A 162 1.45 10.38 5.74
CA LEU A 162 1.32 9.52 4.55
C LEU A 162 1.77 10.19 3.26
N ASN A 163 1.58 11.51 3.16
CA ASN A 163 2.03 12.31 2.02
C ASN A 163 3.51 12.69 2.10
N MET A 164 4.23 12.29 3.15
CA MET A 164 5.65 12.59 3.36
C MET A 164 6.48 11.32 3.15
N VAL A 165 7.18 11.25 2.01
CA VAL A 165 8.13 10.17 1.70
C VAL A 165 9.52 10.79 1.50
N ASP A 166 10.10 10.75 0.30
CA ASP A 166 11.33 11.51 -0.01
C ASP A 166 11.04 12.93 -0.54
N ALA A 167 9.75 13.22 -0.77
CA ALA A 167 9.13 14.51 -1.07
C ALA A 167 7.69 14.53 -0.51
N TYR A 168 7.02 15.69 -0.61
CA TYR A 168 5.56 15.74 -0.45
C TYR A 168 4.88 15.19 -1.71
N VAL A 169 4.08 14.14 -1.59
CA VAL A 169 3.50 13.42 -2.74
C VAL A 169 2.03 13.07 -2.53
N ASP A 170 1.29 12.87 -3.62
CA ASP A 170 0.05 12.06 -3.62
C ASP A 170 0.47 10.57 -3.53
N PRO A 171 0.32 9.90 -2.38
CA PRO A 171 0.99 8.63 -2.12
C PRO A 171 0.32 7.43 -2.81
N TRP A 172 -0.91 7.58 -3.30
CA TRP A 172 -1.65 6.47 -3.91
C TRP A 172 -1.47 6.44 -5.44
N ARG A 173 -1.84 7.53 -6.11
CA ARG A 173 -2.08 7.53 -7.56
C ARG A 173 -0.88 8.01 -8.35
N GLU A 174 -0.53 9.28 -8.20
CA GLU A 174 0.46 9.93 -9.06
C GLU A 174 1.87 9.90 -8.50
N ARG A 175 2.02 9.88 -7.18
CA ARG A 175 3.31 9.93 -6.47
C ARG A 175 4.18 11.11 -6.92
N GLY A 176 3.52 12.13 -7.45
CA GLY A 176 4.13 13.35 -7.95
C GLY A 176 4.19 14.40 -6.85
N GLN A 177 5.27 15.19 -6.87
CA GLN A 177 5.37 16.38 -6.04
C GLN A 177 4.65 17.54 -6.70
N TRP A 178 3.42 17.78 -6.29
CA TRP A 178 2.63 18.94 -6.70
C TRP A 178 2.88 20.11 -5.76
N TRP A 179 3.40 21.22 -6.29
CA TRP A 179 3.84 22.35 -5.47
C TRP A 179 2.70 23.05 -4.70
N GLY A 180 1.48 23.05 -5.25
CA GLY A 180 0.30 23.54 -4.55
C GLY A 180 0.00 22.72 -3.30
N ASP A 181 -0.04 21.40 -3.47
CA ASP A 181 -0.29 20.41 -2.43
C ASP A 181 0.82 20.43 -1.38
N ALA A 182 2.08 20.43 -1.82
CA ALA A 182 3.26 20.50 -0.96
C ALA A 182 3.22 21.71 -0.02
N TYR A 183 2.76 22.87 -0.50
CA TYR A 183 2.62 24.06 0.34
C TYR A 183 1.56 23.88 1.44
N VAL A 184 0.43 23.23 1.14
CA VAL A 184 -0.64 22.97 2.12
C VAL A 184 -0.18 21.91 3.13
N VAL A 185 0.42 20.82 2.67
CA VAL A 185 0.94 19.75 3.55
C VAL A 185 2.04 20.29 4.46
N ASP A 186 2.93 21.16 3.95
CA ASP A 186 3.99 21.80 4.76
C ASP A 186 3.43 22.64 5.92
N ARG A 187 2.29 23.32 5.73
CA ARG A 187 1.64 24.07 6.81
C ARG A 187 1.19 23.16 7.94
N THR A 188 0.66 21.98 7.61
CA THR A 188 0.31 20.95 8.60
C THR A 188 1.57 20.36 9.23
N ASN A 189 2.57 20.01 8.43
CA ASN A 189 3.84 19.45 8.89
C ASN A 189 4.50 20.32 9.98
N ARG A 190 4.57 21.64 9.77
CA ARG A 190 5.14 22.58 10.76
C ARG A 190 4.46 22.56 12.12
N VAL A 191 3.14 22.33 12.15
CA VAL A 191 2.37 22.32 13.40
C VAL A 191 2.43 20.94 14.05
N VAL A 192 2.36 19.87 13.25
CA VAL A 192 2.26 18.49 13.75
C VAL A 192 3.63 17.89 14.08
N PHE A 193 4.61 18.04 13.19
CA PHE A 193 5.93 17.40 13.30
C PHE A 193 7.08 18.40 13.49
N GLY A 194 6.86 19.69 13.17
CA GLY A 194 7.88 20.73 13.32
C GLY A 194 9.06 20.61 12.34
N GLU A 195 8.86 19.90 11.23
CA GLU A 195 9.90 19.56 10.28
C GLU A 195 9.94 20.55 9.10
N MET A 196 11.13 20.83 8.55
CA MET A 196 11.34 21.86 7.52
C MET A 196 12.26 21.43 6.37
N GLU A 197 13.05 20.37 6.54
CA GLU A 197 14.04 19.93 5.56
C GLU A 197 13.40 19.30 4.33
N LEU A 198 12.24 18.65 4.46
CA LEU A 198 11.57 18.03 3.31
C LEU A 198 11.17 19.07 2.26
N LEU A 199 10.60 20.21 2.69
CA LEU A 199 10.28 21.33 1.78
C LEU A 199 11.57 21.93 1.19
N ARG A 200 12.58 22.15 2.02
CA ARG A 200 13.86 22.73 1.58
C ARG A 200 14.54 21.87 0.52
N ARG A 201 14.53 20.54 0.70
CA ARG A 201 15.01 19.55 -0.27
C ARG A 201 14.28 19.70 -1.60
N GLY A 202 12.94 19.75 -1.57
CA GLY A 202 12.14 19.97 -2.77
C GLY A 202 12.54 21.24 -3.52
N GLY A 203 12.74 22.35 -2.78
CA GLY A 203 13.12 23.63 -3.36
C GLY A 203 14.48 23.61 -4.05
N ILE A 204 15.45 22.86 -3.50
CA ILE A 204 16.76 22.66 -4.13
C ILE A 204 16.65 21.82 -5.40
N VAL A 205 15.84 20.75 -5.36
CA VAL A 205 15.60 19.90 -6.53
C VAL A 205 14.99 20.73 -7.66
N TYR A 206 13.97 21.54 -7.37
CA TYR A 206 13.33 22.40 -8.37
C TYR A 206 14.24 23.52 -8.88
N GLY A 207 14.95 24.21 -7.97
CA GLY A 207 15.84 25.32 -8.30
C GLY A 207 17.09 24.94 -9.08
N ARG A 208 17.38 23.64 -9.25
CA ARG A 208 18.49 23.15 -10.08
C ARG A 208 18.14 22.99 -11.57
N TRP A 209 16.86 23.14 -11.93
CA TRP A 209 16.37 22.97 -13.31
C TRP A 209 15.92 24.28 -13.97
N ILE A 210 16.20 25.42 -13.33
CA ILE A 210 16.06 26.79 -13.84
C ILE A 210 17.43 27.46 -13.87
#